data_AF-A0A356QQ48-F1
#
_entry.id   AF-A0A356QQ48-F1
#
_cell.length_a   1.000
_cell.length_b   1.000
_cell.length_c   1.000
_cell.angle_alpha   90.00
_cell.angle_beta   90.00
_cell.angle_gamma   90.00
#
_symmetry.space_group_name_H-M   'P 1'
#
loop_
_entity.id
_entity.type
_entity.pdbx_description
1 polymer ?
#
loop_
_entity_poly.entity_id
_entity_poly.type
_entity_poly.pdbx_seq_one_letter_code
_entity_poly.pdbx_strand_id
1 'polypeptide(L)' 'DLDSLGFETVGYGCTTCIGNSGPLPEPVAAAVTEGDLVAAAVLSGNRNFEGRVNPLVKANWLASPPL' A
#
# COMPACT_ATOMS: atom_id res chain seq x y z
N ASP A 1 -13.22 -4.65 -15.92
CA ASP A 1 -11.86 -5.20 -16.05
C ASP A 1 -10.98 -4.85 -14.85
N LEU A 2 -10.74 -3.57 -14.57
CA LEU A 2 -9.97 -3.15 -13.38
C LEU A 2 -10.74 -3.38 -12.07
N ASP A 3 -12.04 -3.05 -12.04
CA ASP A 3 -12.89 -3.30 -10.86
C ASP A 3 -12.93 -4.79 -10.49
N SER A 4 -13.00 -5.70 -11.47
CA SER A 4 -12.96 -7.15 -11.21
C SER A 4 -11.63 -7.66 -10.66
N LEU A 5 -10.57 -6.85 -10.78
CA LEU A 5 -9.26 -7.11 -10.18
C LEU A 5 -9.08 -6.38 -8.83
N GLY A 6 -10.10 -5.66 -8.35
CA GLY A 6 -10.07 -4.89 -7.10
C GLY A 6 -9.46 -3.49 -7.21
N PHE A 7 -9.47 -2.90 -8.41
CA PHE A 7 -8.99 -1.54 -8.67
C PHE A 7 -10.14 -0.56 -8.91
N GLU A 8 -11.12 -0.51 -8.00
CA GLU A 8 -12.21 0.45 -8.08
C GLU A 8 -11.72 1.89 -7.85
N THR A 9 -12.47 2.87 -8.36
CA THR A 9 -12.19 4.28 -8.07
C THR A 9 -12.55 4.60 -6.61
N VAL A 10 -11.52 4.74 -5.76
CA VAL A 10 -11.69 5.07 -4.34
C VAL A 10 -11.79 6.58 -4.06
N GLY A 11 -11.42 7.43 -5.03
CA GLY A 11 -11.56 8.88 -4.93
C GLY A 11 -10.62 9.66 -5.86
N TYR A 12 -10.89 10.95 -6.03
CA TYR A 12 -10.07 11.87 -6.83
C TYR A 12 -9.22 12.75 -5.91
N GLY A 13 -8.00 12.30 -5.61
CA GLY A 13 -7.07 13.01 -4.73
C GLY A 13 -5.79 12.21 -4.42
N CYS A 14 -4.91 12.76 -3.60
CA CYS A 14 -3.56 12.21 -3.39
C CYS A 14 -3.49 10.91 -2.54
N THR A 15 -4.58 10.47 -1.91
CA THR A 15 -4.77 9.17 -1.20
C THR A 15 -3.47 8.50 -0.70
N THR A 16 -3.15 7.30 -1.21
CA THR A 16 -1.99 6.48 -0.82
C THR A 16 -0.65 7.17 -1.14
N CYS A 17 -0.58 8.00 -2.18
CA CYS A 17 0.66 8.69 -2.56
C CYS A 17 1.16 9.65 -1.45
N ILE A 18 0.26 10.18 -0.62
CA ILE A 18 0.62 10.99 0.55
C ILE A 18 0.61 10.21 1.87
N GLY A 19 0.33 8.91 1.86
CA GLY A 19 0.25 8.07 3.05
C GLY A 19 -1.16 7.88 3.61
N ASN A 20 -2.19 8.40 2.95
CA ASN A 20 -3.59 8.15 3.34
C ASN A 20 -4.07 6.82 2.74
N SER A 21 -3.37 5.73 3.07
CA SER A 21 -3.62 4.37 2.56
C SER A 21 -4.73 3.62 3.30
N GLY A 22 -5.12 4.10 4.48
CA GLY A 22 -6.08 3.41 5.34
C GLY A 22 -5.47 2.19 6.06
N PRO A 23 -6.30 1.47 6.84
CA PRO A 23 -5.86 0.29 7.57
C PRO A 23 -5.65 -0.91 6.63
N LEU A 24 -4.67 -1.75 6.95
CA LEU A 24 -4.59 -3.09 6.37
C LEU A 24 -5.71 -3.97 6.94
N PRO A 25 -6.18 -5.00 6.21
CA PRO A 25 -7.08 -6.00 6.78
C PRO A 25 -6.47 -6.62 8.05
N GLU A 26 -7.30 -6.79 9.10
CA GLU A 26 -6.87 -7.27 10.41
C GLU A 26 -6.00 -8.55 10.36
N PRO A 27 -6.36 -9.59 9.57
CA PRO A 27 -5.55 -10.80 9.50
C PRO A 27 -4.16 -10.57 8.89
N VAL A 28 -4.03 -9.58 7.99
CA VAL A 28 -2.75 -9.22 7.35
C VAL A 28 -1.89 -8.44 8.33
N ALA A 29 -2.48 -7.47 9.02
CA ALA A 29 -1.78 -6.69 10.03
C ALA A 29 -1.21 -7.57 11.15
N ALA A 30 -2.03 -8.49 11.69
CA ALA A 30 -1.61 -9.46 12.69
C ALA A 30 -0.46 -10.34 12.18
N ALA A 31 -0.58 -10.92 10.99
CA ALA A 31 0.46 -11.77 10.42
C ALA A 31 1.80 -11.03 10.22
N VAL A 32 1.77 -9.77 9.78
CA VAL A 32 2.98 -8.95 9.62
C VAL A 32 3.66 -8.70 10.95
N THR A 33 2.90 -8.36 11.99
CA THR A 33 3.44 -8.07 13.33
C THR A 33 3.91 -9.33 14.05
N GLU A 34 3.10 -10.38 14.09
CA GLU A 34 3.41 -11.64 14.79
C GLU A 34 4.58 -12.38 14.14
N GLY A 35 4.68 -12.33 12.81
CA GLY A 35 5.75 -12.96 12.05
C GLY A 35 7.02 -12.12 11.91
N ASP A 36 7.07 -10.90 12.46
CA ASP A 36 8.10 -9.88 12.20
C ASP A 36 8.48 -9.79 10.71
N LEU A 37 7.46 -9.74 9.85
CA LEU A 37 7.64 -9.80 8.41
C LEU A 37 8.06 -8.44 7.85
N VAL A 38 8.93 -8.47 6.85
CA VAL A 38 9.18 -7.29 6.00
C VAL A 38 8.08 -7.23 4.94
N ALA A 39 6.95 -6.62 5.28
CA ALA A 39 5.89 -6.33 4.33
C ALA A 39 6.36 -5.29 3.29
N ALA A 40 5.90 -5.47 2.04
CA ALA A 40 6.21 -4.60 0.93
C ALA A 40 4.94 -3.97 0.33
N ALA A 41 5.03 -2.72 -0.11
CA ALA A 41 4.03 -2.07 -0.95
C ALA A 41 4.63 -1.66 -2.29
N VAL A 42 3.80 -1.71 -3.33
CA VAL A 42 4.10 -1.23 -4.67
C VAL A 42 3.08 -0.14 -5.01
N LEU A 43 3.54 1.01 -5.49
CA LEU A 43 2.67 2.12 -5.84
C LEU A 43 3.19 2.91 -7.04
N SER A 44 2.28 3.47 -7.84
CA SER A 44 2.59 4.38 -8.95
C SER A 44 2.74 5.83 -8.50
N GLY A 45 3.29 6.04 -7.30
CA GLY A 45 3.55 7.36 -6.72
C GLY A 45 4.98 7.85 -6.98
N ASN A 46 5.40 8.88 -6.23
CA ASN A 46 6.72 9.52 -6.43
C ASN A 46 7.62 9.48 -5.18
N ARG A 47 7.15 8.92 -4.06
CA ARG A 47 7.90 8.84 -2.79
C ARG A 47 7.61 7.51 -2.09
N ASN A 48 8.64 6.89 -1.52
CA ASN A 48 8.59 5.53 -0.98
C ASN A 48 9.44 5.36 0.30
N PHE A 49 9.55 6.39 1.14
CA PHE A 49 10.26 6.29 2.41
C PHE A 49 9.53 5.33 3.37
N GLU A 50 10.27 4.66 4.25
CA GLU A 50 9.72 3.76 5.27
C GLU A 50 8.65 4.46 6.14
N GLY A 51 7.55 3.76 6.41
CA GLY A 51 6.43 4.30 7.20
C GLY A 51 5.60 5.40 6.52
N ARG A 52 5.98 5.87 5.32
CA ARG A 52 5.22 6.89 4.58
C ARG A 52 3.91 6.36 4.00
N VAL A 53 3.96 5.17 3.40
CA VAL A 53 2.81 4.58 2.68
C VAL A 53 1.85 3.96 3.67
N ASN A 54 2.35 3.13 4.59
CA ASN A 54 1.59 2.52 5.67
C ASN A 54 2.54 2.21 6.86
N PRO A 55 2.12 2.37 8.13
CA PRO A 55 2.98 2.12 9.29
C PRO A 55 3.51 0.68 9.41
N LEU A 56 2.78 -0.30 8.86
CA LEU A 56 3.14 -1.72 8.92
C LEU A 56 3.99 -2.16 7.72
N VAL A 57 4.31 -1.26 6.78
CA VAL A 57 5.06 -1.57 5.57
C VAL A 57 6.43 -0.91 5.59
N LYS A 58 7.47 -1.74 5.72
CA LYS A 58 8.86 -1.30 5.78
C LYS A 58 9.46 -1.09 4.39
N ALA A 59 9.13 -1.94 3.42
CA ALA A 59 9.65 -1.86 2.05
C ALA A 59 8.63 -1.24 1.08
N ASN A 60 9.01 -0.21 0.33
CA ASN A 60 8.09 0.47 -0.60
C ASN A 60 8.77 0.68 -1.97
N TRP A 61 8.08 0.32 -3.05
CA TRP A 61 8.62 0.35 -4.42
C TRP A 61 7.76 1.21 -5.34
N LEU A 62 8.41 2.07 -6.12
CA LEU A 62 7.75 2.86 -7.15
C LEU A 62 7.75 2.08 -8.47
N ALA A 63 6.58 1.90 -9.06
CA ALA A 63 6.40 1.17 -10.30
C ALA A 63 5.36 1.83 -11.21
N SER A 64 5.33 1.47 -12.49
CA SER A 64 4.26 1.92 -13.39
C SER A 64 2.93 1.23 -13.05
N PRO A 65 1.77 1.82 -13.41
CA PRO A 65 0.47 1.20 -13.16
C PRO A 65 0.29 -0.25 -13.66
N PRO A 66 0.92 -0.71 -14.77
CA PRO A 66 0.79 -2.09 -15.24
C PRO A 66 1.66 -3.14 -14.52
N LEU A 67 2.58 -2.74 -13.64
CA LEU A 67 3.62 -3.60 -13.06
C LEU A 67 3.13 -4.37 -11.82
#